data_AF-A0A4P7KQB9-F1
#
_entry.id   AF-A0A4P7KQB9-F1
#
_cell.length_a   1.000
_cell.length_b   1.000
_cell.length_c   1.000
_cell.angle_alpha   90.00
_cell.angle_beta   90.00
_cell.angle_gamma   90.00
#
_symmetry.space_group_name_H-M   'P 1'
#
loop_
_entity.id
_entity.type
_entity.pdbx_description
1 polymer ?
#
loop_
_entity_poly.entity_id
_entity_poly.type
_entity_poly.pdbx_seq_one_letter_code
_entity_poly.pdbx_strand_id
1 'polypeptide(L)'
;MLLQQLEGLRELEKNGYIAHNTLLETENKYTEVDGNLAQTLGDISRIQHQILEQKLHSEKLQQEYQKDVHAQLADTQTKINHTYSQLVKAKFILANAQIRAPVAGTIIGMSVFTEGGVIVAGQKMMEIVPDDQPLLVDARVPVQLIDQVKLGLPVELQFTAFNQSTTPKVEGNVTMISADRLLNEQTGEPYYLLQVQVNDKNRQRLNQLTIKPGMPVEVFIRTGERSLLNYLFKPLFDRLHMSLNED
;
A
#
# COMPACT_ATOMS: atom_id res chain seq x y z
N MET A 1 4.10 30.31 84.61
CA MET A 1 3.87 31.36 85.64
C MET A 1 2.60 31.10 86.45
N LEU A 2 1.40 31.06 85.88
CA LEU A 2 0.14 30.86 86.63
C LEU A 2 0.08 29.53 87.42
N LEU A 3 0.58 28.44 86.84
CA LEU A 3 0.65 27.11 87.47
C LEU A 3 1.64 27.09 88.65
N GLN A 4 2.81 27.71 88.50
CA GLN A 4 3.77 27.92 89.60
C GLN A 4 3.22 28.84 90.69
N GLN A 5 2.43 29.86 90.31
CA GLN A 5 1.73 30.72 91.27
C GLN A 5 0.67 29.94 92.05
N LEU A 6 -0.09 29.06 91.38
CA LEU A 6 -1.08 28.19 91.99
C LEU A 6 -0.43 27.22 92.98
N GLU A 7 0.66 26.57 92.60
CA GLU A 7 1.43 25.66 93.48
C GLU A 7 1.98 26.40 94.71
N GLY A 8 2.56 27.59 94.53
CA GLY A 8 3.05 28.41 95.64
C GLY A 8 1.93 28.90 96.57
N LEU A 9 0.78 29.30 96.02
CA LEU A 9 -0.38 29.72 96.82
C LEU A 9 -1.02 28.53 97.56
N ARG A 10 -1.05 27.33 96.99
CA ARG A 10 -1.49 26.10 97.69
C ARG A 10 -0.63 25.81 98.92
N GLU A 11 0.69 25.99 98.81
CA GLU A 11 1.61 25.77 99.93
C GLU A 11 1.47 26.85 101.02
N LEU A 12 1.29 28.11 100.63
CA LEU A 12 1.05 29.22 101.55
C LEU A 12 -0.31 29.10 102.27
N GLU A 13 -1.35 28.61 101.61
CA GLU A 13 -2.68 28.38 102.20
C GLU A 13 -2.66 27.23 103.20
N LYS A 14 -1.99 26.12 102.86
CA LYS A 14 -1.81 24.96 103.75
C LYS A 14 -1.14 25.32 105.07
N ASN A 15 -0.26 26.32 105.05
CA ASN A 15 0.43 26.84 106.22
C ASN A 15 -0.31 28.01 106.92
N GLY A 16 -1.49 28.40 106.41
CA GLY A 16 -2.35 29.45 107.00
C GLY A 16 -1.97 30.90 106.66
N TYR A 17 -1.05 31.12 105.72
CA TYR A 17 -0.50 32.45 105.42
C TYR A 17 -1.31 33.26 104.40
N ILE A 18 -2.31 32.67 103.73
CA ILE A 18 -3.21 33.35 102.80
C ILE A 18 -4.67 32.90 102.99
N ALA A 19 -5.62 33.70 102.51
CA ALA A 19 -7.04 33.35 102.53
C ALA A 19 -7.39 32.31 101.46
N HIS A 20 -8.19 31.31 101.82
CA HIS A 20 -8.68 30.26 100.92
C HIS A 20 -9.35 30.80 99.64
N ASN A 21 -10.07 31.92 99.75
CA ASN A 21 -10.72 32.56 98.62
C ASN A 21 -9.73 32.98 97.51
N THR A 22 -8.54 33.49 97.88
CA THR A 22 -7.51 33.91 96.91
C THR A 22 -6.92 32.72 96.15
N LEU A 23 -6.81 31.55 96.81
CA LEU A 23 -6.44 30.30 96.17
C LEU A 23 -7.50 29.86 95.16
N LEU A 24 -8.78 29.83 95.57
CA LEU A 24 -9.91 29.47 94.70
C LEU A 24 -10.03 30.38 93.47
N GLU A 25 -9.84 31.70 93.64
CA GLU A 25 -9.83 32.63 92.51
C GLU A 25 -8.72 32.30 91.50
N THR A 26 -7.53 31.92 91.97
CA THR A 26 -6.41 31.56 91.11
C THR A 26 -6.63 30.21 90.43
N GLU A 27 -7.24 29.26 91.14
CA GLU A 27 -7.61 27.95 90.61
C GLU A 27 -8.70 28.02 89.54
N ASN A 28 -9.70 28.87 89.75
CA ASN A 28 -10.73 29.17 88.75
C ASN A 28 -10.11 29.81 87.50
N LYS A 29 -9.21 30.80 87.65
CA LYS A 29 -8.48 31.40 86.52
C LYS A 29 -7.63 30.38 85.78
N TYR A 30 -6.96 29.47 86.48
CA TYR A 30 -6.19 28.39 85.85
C TYR A 30 -7.09 27.48 85.02
N THR A 31 -8.22 27.05 85.59
CA THR A 31 -9.18 26.16 84.91
C THR A 31 -9.80 26.82 83.68
N GLU A 32 -10.10 28.12 83.75
CA GLU A 32 -10.58 28.90 82.62
C GLU A 32 -9.55 28.96 81.49
N VAL A 33 -8.27 29.24 81.82
CA VAL A 33 -7.18 29.28 80.83
C VAL A 33 -6.93 27.90 80.22
N ASP A 34 -6.95 26.83 81.02
CA ASP A 34 -6.76 25.45 80.55
C ASP A 34 -7.90 25.01 79.62
N GLY A 35 -9.15 25.34 79.97
CA GLY A 35 -10.31 25.12 79.12
C GLY A 35 -10.21 25.86 77.78
N ASN A 36 -9.80 27.14 77.82
CA ASN A 36 -9.57 27.94 76.60
C ASN A 36 -8.44 27.37 75.73
N LEU A 37 -7.37 26.83 76.35
CA LEU A 37 -6.29 26.17 75.64
C LEU A 37 -6.78 24.89 74.94
N ALA A 38 -7.53 24.04 75.65
CA ALA A 38 -8.11 22.82 75.09
C ALA A 38 -9.05 23.14 73.91
N GLN A 39 -9.88 24.17 74.04
CA GLN A 39 -10.74 24.64 72.95
C GLN A 39 -9.92 25.12 71.74
N THR A 40 -8.87 25.91 71.97
CA THR A 40 -7.99 26.42 70.92
C THR A 40 -7.27 25.29 70.18
N LEU A 41 -6.79 24.27 70.90
CA LEU A 41 -6.18 23.08 70.31
C LEU A 41 -7.18 22.28 69.46
N GLY A 42 -8.43 22.18 69.91
CA GLY A 42 -9.52 21.61 69.13
C GLY A 42 -9.79 22.38 67.85
N ASP A 43 -9.81 23.72 67.91
CA ASP A 43 -9.99 24.59 66.75
C ASP A 43 -8.82 24.49 65.76
N ILE A 44 -7.57 24.42 66.24
CA ILE A 44 -6.40 24.18 65.38
C ILE A 44 -6.55 22.87 64.62
N SER A 45 -6.92 21.79 65.32
CA SER A 45 -7.10 20.46 64.70
C SER A 45 -8.22 20.47 63.65
N ARG A 46 -9.35 21.13 63.96
CA ARG A 46 -10.46 21.32 63.03
C ARG A 46 -10.04 22.08 61.77
N ILE A 47 -9.33 23.20 61.92
CA ILE A 47 -8.85 24.01 60.79
C ILE A 47 -7.83 23.23 59.96
N GLN A 48 -6.94 22.46 60.58
CA GLN A 48 -5.99 21.61 59.86
C GLN A 48 -6.69 20.55 59.00
N HIS A 49 -7.76 19.92 59.50
CA HIS A 49 -8.58 19.01 58.70
C HIS A 49 -9.26 19.71 57.52
N GLN A 50 -9.82 20.91 57.74
CA GLN A 50 -10.40 21.71 56.66
C GLN A 50 -9.38 22.08 55.57
N ILE A 51 -8.14 22.43 55.97
CA ILE A 51 -7.04 22.69 55.02
C ILE A 51 -6.72 21.44 54.20
N LEU A 52 -6.67 20.26 54.83
CA LEU A 52 -6.40 19.01 54.14
C LEU A 52 -7.52 18.66 53.15
N GLU A 53 -8.79 18.78 53.57
CA GLU A 53 -9.95 18.54 52.72
C GLU A 53 -9.95 19.47 51.50
N GLN A 54 -9.67 20.76 51.70
CA GLN A 54 -9.61 21.74 50.62
C GLN A 54 -8.46 21.47 49.64
N LYS A 55 -7.30 20.99 50.15
CA LYS A 55 -6.18 20.57 49.29
C LYS A 55 -6.57 19.38 48.42
N LEU A 56 -7.16 18.34 49.01
CA LEU A 56 -7.64 17.17 48.26
C LEU A 56 -8.72 17.56 47.24
N HIS A 57 -9.60 18.50 47.59
CA HIS A 57 -10.60 19.01 46.66
C HIS A 57 -9.95 19.74 45.46
N SER A 58 -8.93 20.57 45.71
CA SER A 58 -8.18 21.25 44.66
C SER A 58 -7.46 20.26 43.74
N GLU A 59 -6.82 19.24 44.30
CA GLU A 59 -6.15 18.19 43.50
C GLU A 59 -7.14 17.41 42.64
N LYS A 60 -8.31 17.06 43.21
CA LYS A 60 -9.37 16.38 42.47
C LYS A 60 -9.88 17.21 41.30
N LEU A 61 -10.15 18.50 41.52
CA LEU A 61 -10.56 19.41 40.44
C LEU A 61 -9.52 19.51 39.33
N GLN A 62 -8.23 19.55 39.69
CA GLN A 62 -7.14 19.56 38.71
C GLN A 62 -7.09 18.27 37.89
N GLN A 63 -7.29 17.11 38.53
CA GLN A 63 -7.34 15.82 37.84
C GLN A 63 -8.56 15.69 36.91
N GLU A 64 -9.74 16.14 37.36
CA GLU A 64 -10.96 16.17 36.54
C GLU A 64 -10.76 17.08 35.32
N TYR A 65 -10.19 18.27 35.51
CA TYR A 65 -9.88 19.18 34.40
C TYR A 65 -8.89 18.56 33.40
N GLN A 66 -7.80 17.93 33.87
CA GLN A 66 -6.85 17.26 32.99
C GLN A 66 -7.49 16.11 32.20
N LYS A 67 -8.34 15.31 32.86
CA LYS A 67 -9.09 14.24 32.22
C LYS A 67 -9.99 14.78 31.11
N ASP A 68 -10.72 15.86 31.36
CA ASP A 68 -11.61 16.47 30.38
C ASP A 68 -10.83 17.04 29.18
N VAL A 69 -9.71 17.71 29.42
CA VAL A 69 -8.82 18.21 28.36
C VAL A 69 -8.28 17.06 27.50
N HIS A 70 -7.84 15.96 28.12
CA HIS A 70 -7.37 14.79 27.39
C HIS A 70 -8.49 14.12 26.57
N ALA A 71 -9.70 14.04 27.11
CA ALA A 71 -10.86 13.52 26.38
C ALA A 71 -11.19 14.39 25.16
N GLN A 72 -11.21 15.72 25.32
CA GLN A 72 -11.44 16.66 24.22
C GLN A 72 -10.34 16.59 23.15
N LEU A 73 -9.08 16.44 23.56
CA LEU A 73 -7.96 16.26 22.65
C LEU A 73 -8.10 14.97 21.83
N ALA A 74 -8.45 13.86 22.47
CA ALA A 74 -8.64 12.57 21.79
C ALA A 74 -9.81 12.59 20.79
N ASP A 75 -10.93 13.21 21.17
CA ASP A 75 -12.08 13.40 20.29
C ASP A 75 -11.72 14.30 19.08
N THR A 76 -11.03 15.41 19.33
CA THR A 76 -10.58 16.32 18.27
C THR A 76 -9.61 15.63 17.32
N GLN A 77 -8.67 14.84 17.82
CA GLN A 77 -7.74 14.07 16.99
C GLN A 77 -8.48 13.05 16.11
N THR A 78 -9.50 12.40 16.66
CA THR A 78 -10.35 11.47 15.91
C THR A 78 -11.09 12.18 14.78
N LYS A 79 -11.66 13.36 15.06
CA LYS A 79 -12.31 14.21 14.05
C LYS A 79 -11.34 14.66 12.96
N ILE A 80 -10.12 15.08 13.31
CA ILE A 80 -9.07 15.45 12.35
C ILE A 80 -8.77 14.28 11.42
N ASN A 81 -8.54 13.09 11.95
CA ASN A 81 -8.24 11.90 11.14
C ASN A 81 -9.40 11.53 10.21
N HIS A 82 -10.64 11.67 10.70
CA HIS A 82 -11.84 11.44 9.90
C HIS A 82 -11.94 12.43 8.74
N THR A 83 -11.83 13.74 9.01
CA THR A 83 -11.87 14.79 7.98
C THR A 83 -10.72 14.67 6.99
N TYR A 84 -9.52 14.32 7.46
CA TYR A 84 -8.38 14.06 6.59
C TYR A 84 -8.64 12.89 5.63
N SER A 85 -9.21 11.79 6.13
CA SER A 85 -9.61 10.64 5.29
C SER A 85 -10.65 11.03 4.24
N GLN A 86 -11.63 11.86 4.61
CA GLN A 86 -12.59 12.41 3.66
C GLN A 86 -11.92 13.29 2.59
N LEU A 87 -10.96 14.13 2.99
CA LEU A 87 -10.20 14.98 2.08
C LEU A 87 -9.40 14.15 1.07
N VAL A 88 -8.72 13.09 1.52
CA VAL A 88 -7.97 12.17 0.64
C VAL A 88 -8.92 11.51 -0.36
N LYS A 89 -10.09 11.02 0.09
CA LYS A 89 -11.12 10.45 -0.78
C LYS A 89 -11.62 11.46 -1.81
N ALA A 90 -11.92 12.69 -1.39
CA ALA A 90 -12.38 13.75 -2.29
C ALA A 90 -11.30 14.13 -3.32
N LYS A 91 -10.03 14.25 -2.91
CA LYS A 91 -8.90 14.47 -3.82
C LYS A 91 -8.75 13.34 -4.84
N PHE A 92 -8.90 12.09 -4.41
CA PHE A 92 -8.87 10.94 -5.30
C PHE A 92 -10.01 10.99 -6.34
N ILE A 93 -11.24 11.31 -5.91
CA ILE A 93 -12.37 11.46 -6.83
C ILE A 93 -12.11 12.60 -7.83
N LEU A 94 -11.63 13.75 -7.36
CA LEU A 94 -11.31 14.90 -8.21
C LEU A 94 -10.22 14.58 -9.24
N ALA A 95 -9.16 13.89 -8.82
CA ALA A 95 -8.08 13.48 -9.71
C ALA A 95 -8.55 12.51 -10.80
N ASN A 96 -9.50 11.63 -10.48
CA ASN A 96 -10.08 10.67 -11.41
C ASN A 96 -11.28 11.21 -12.20
N ALA A 97 -11.74 12.44 -11.93
CA ALA A 97 -12.75 13.10 -12.75
C ALA A 97 -12.20 13.49 -14.13
N GLN A 98 -10.88 13.75 -14.22
CA GLN A 98 -10.19 13.91 -15.48
C GLN A 98 -9.48 12.60 -15.85
N ILE A 99 -10.03 11.87 -16.82
CA ILE A 99 -9.45 10.62 -17.27
C ILE A 99 -8.35 10.92 -18.29
N ARG A 100 -7.11 10.52 -17.96
CA ARG A 100 -5.93 10.70 -18.81
C ARG A 100 -5.47 9.35 -19.36
N ALA A 101 -4.94 9.36 -20.57
CA ALA A 101 -4.32 8.18 -21.17
C ALA A 101 -3.10 7.75 -20.34
N PRO A 102 -2.97 6.46 -19.95
CA PRO A 102 -1.81 5.97 -19.20
C PRO A 102 -0.56 5.83 -20.09
N VAL A 103 -0.76 5.74 -21.41
CA VAL A 103 0.30 5.58 -22.42
C VAL A 103 -0.05 6.39 -23.66
N ALA A 104 0.98 6.85 -24.39
CA ALA A 104 0.79 7.43 -25.71
C ALA A 104 0.36 6.33 -26.70
N GLY A 105 -0.62 6.62 -27.53
CA GLY A 105 -1.20 5.63 -28.41
C GLY A 105 -2.37 6.15 -29.24
N THR A 106 -2.85 5.30 -30.13
CA THR A 106 -4.03 5.54 -30.95
C THR A 106 -5.28 5.01 -30.26
N ILE A 107 -6.34 5.82 -30.21
CA ILE A 107 -7.64 5.45 -29.63
C ILE A 107 -8.44 4.61 -30.62
N ILE A 108 -8.95 3.46 -30.17
CA ILE A 108 -9.87 2.60 -30.91
C ILE A 108 -11.09 2.23 -30.05
N GLY A 109 -12.18 1.82 -30.69
CA GLY A 109 -13.35 1.27 -29.98
C GLY A 109 -14.00 2.23 -28.97
N MET A 110 -14.11 3.52 -29.31
CA MET A 110 -14.82 4.50 -28.49
C MET A 110 -16.29 4.07 -28.34
N SER A 111 -16.79 4.06 -27.11
CA SER A 111 -18.17 3.67 -26.78
C SER A 111 -19.00 4.83 -26.21
N VAL A 112 -18.34 5.94 -25.84
CA VAL A 112 -18.96 7.13 -25.27
C VAL A 112 -18.83 8.28 -26.27
N PHE A 113 -19.96 8.82 -26.70
CA PHE A 113 -20.03 9.84 -27.76
C PHE A 113 -20.80 11.10 -27.36
N THR A 114 -21.25 11.21 -26.10
CA THR A 114 -22.18 12.25 -25.65
C THR A 114 -21.61 13.09 -24.52
N GLU A 115 -21.67 14.41 -24.69
CA GLU A 115 -21.42 15.36 -23.62
C GLU A 115 -22.60 15.34 -22.63
N GLY A 116 -22.31 15.29 -21.33
CA GLY A 116 -23.33 15.17 -20.27
C GLY A 116 -23.89 13.76 -20.05
N GLY A 117 -23.37 12.75 -20.75
CA GLY A 117 -23.68 11.34 -20.47
C GLY A 117 -23.17 10.89 -19.10
N VAL A 118 -23.93 10.01 -18.43
CA VAL A 118 -23.51 9.40 -17.16
C VAL A 118 -22.74 8.11 -17.45
N ILE A 119 -21.53 8.00 -16.90
CA ILE A 119 -20.65 6.84 -17.05
C ILE A 119 -20.52 6.16 -15.69
N VAL A 120 -20.73 4.84 -15.65
CA VAL A 120 -20.59 4.07 -14.40
C VAL A 120 -19.14 3.60 -14.20
N ALA A 121 -18.75 3.38 -12.95
CA ALA A 121 -17.43 2.86 -12.62
C ALA A 121 -17.20 1.49 -13.31
N GLY A 122 -16.03 1.34 -13.95
CA GLY A 122 -15.68 0.11 -14.68
C GLY A 122 -16.26 0.02 -16.09
N GLN A 123 -17.09 0.97 -16.51
CA GLN A 123 -17.55 1.03 -17.90
C GLN A 123 -16.38 1.36 -18.83
N LYS A 124 -16.15 0.49 -19.81
CA LYS A 124 -15.14 0.68 -20.84
C LYS A 124 -15.58 1.80 -21.79
N MET A 125 -14.78 2.86 -21.88
CA MET A 125 -15.06 4.01 -22.74
C MET A 125 -14.33 3.97 -24.08
N MET A 126 -13.09 3.47 -24.08
CA MET A 126 -12.21 3.42 -25.23
C MET A 126 -11.06 2.44 -24.97
N GLU A 127 -10.38 2.02 -26.04
CA GLU A 127 -9.11 1.29 -25.97
C GLU A 127 -7.99 2.16 -26.53
N ILE A 128 -6.79 2.02 -25.99
CA ILE A 128 -5.60 2.73 -26.45
C ILE A 128 -4.58 1.69 -26.89
N VAL A 129 -4.20 1.73 -28.17
CA VAL A 129 -3.13 0.92 -28.74
C VAL A 129 -1.84 1.74 -28.65
N PRO A 130 -0.82 1.33 -27.87
CA PRO A 130 0.37 2.15 -27.68
C PRO A 130 1.20 2.25 -28.95
N ASP A 131 1.75 3.43 -29.24
CA ASP A 131 2.48 3.69 -30.50
C ASP A 131 3.88 3.03 -30.50
N ASP A 132 4.47 2.83 -29.32
CA ASP A 132 5.84 2.31 -29.15
C ASP A 132 5.88 0.78 -28.90
N GLN A 133 4.84 0.04 -29.31
CA GLN A 133 4.92 -1.41 -29.22
C GLN A 133 5.84 -1.98 -30.29
N PRO A 134 6.69 -2.96 -29.94
CA PRO A 134 7.40 -3.72 -30.95
C PRO A 134 6.39 -4.44 -31.84
N LEU A 135 6.64 -4.41 -33.16
CA LEU A 135 5.83 -5.16 -34.09
C LEU A 135 6.09 -6.66 -33.85
N LEU A 136 5.10 -7.31 -33.25
CA LEU A 136 5.10 -8.72 -32.92
C LEU A 136 4.22 -9.44 -33.95
N VAL A 137 4.76 -10.51 -34.53
CA VAL A 137 4.08 -11.35 -35.51
C VAL A 137 3.87 -12.72 -34.90
N ASP A 138 2.60 -13.14 -34.86
CA ASP A 138 2.21 -14.47 -34.44
C ASP A 138 2.27 -15.41 -35.63
N ALA A 139 3.10 -16.46 -35.52
CA ALA A 139 3.25 -17.49 -36.53
C ALA A 139 2.88 -18.86 -35.97
N ARG A 140 2.26 -19.68 -36.82
CA ARG A 140 1.88 -21.05 -36.46
C ARG A 140 2.89 -22.00 -37.04
N VAL A 141 3.54 -22.79 -36.19
CA VAL A 141 4.54 -23.77 -36.60
C VAL A 141 3.94 -25.18 -36.52
N PRO A 142 4.00 -25.99 -37.59
CA PRO A 142 3.60 -27.39 -37.56
C PRO A 142 4.41 -28.17 -36.51
N VAL A 143 3.75 -29.10 -35.82
CA VAL A 143 4.34 -29.91 -34.73
C VAL A 143 5.62 -30.62 -35.18
N GLN A 144 5.68 -31.08 -36.43
CA GLN A 144 6.83 -31.83 -36.97
C GLN A 144 8.08 -30.96 -37.14
N LEU A 145 7.94 -29.63 -37.12
CA LEU A 145 9.03 -28.68 -37.37
C LEU A 145 9.49 -27.94 -36.10
N ILE A 146 8.87 -28.20 -34.94
CA ILE A 146 9.19 -27.49 -33.69
C ILE A 146 10.64 -27.70 -33.25
N ASP A 147 11.22 -28.88 -33.49
CA ASP A 147 12.61 -29.21 -33.15
C ASP A 147 13.64 -28.32 -33.87
N GLN A 148 13.25 -27.69 -34.98
CA GLN A 148 14.11 -26.83 -35.79
C GLN A 148 14.02 -25.35 -35.39
N VAL A 149 13.08 -24.98 -34.50
CA VAL A 149 12.84 -23.60 -34.09
C VAL A 149 13.41 -23.37 -32.68
N LYS A 150 14.19 -22.30 -32.53
CA LYS A 150 14.81 -21.94 -31.25
C LYS A 150 14.59 -20.46 -30.94
N LEU A 151 14.58 -20.13 -29.66
CA LEU A 151 14.56 -18.75 -29.19
C LEU A 151 15.77 -17.98 -29.76
N GLY A 152 15.54 -16.77 -30.23
CA GLY A 152 16.57 -15.91 -30.84
C GLY A 152 16.94 -16.25 -32.28
N LEU A 153 16.32 -17.26 -32.90
CA LEU A 153 16.60 -17.62 -34.31
C LEU A 153 16.15 -16.48 -35.24
N PRO A 154 17.00 -16.03 -36.19
CA PRO A 154 16.61 -15.04 -37.17
C PRO A 154 15.67 -15.65 -38.21
N VAL A 155 14.59 -14.93 -38.51
CA VAL A 155 13.56 -15.33 -39.46
C VAL A 155 13.28 -14.19 -40.44
N GLU A 156 12.85 -14.55 -41.65
CA GLU A 156 12.38 -13.60 -42.64
C GLU A 156 10.86 -13.52 -42.60
N LEU A 157 10.34 -12.29 -42.49
CA LEU A 157 8.92 -11.99 -42.52
C LEU A 157 8.56 -11.40 -43.88
N GLN A 158 7.52 -11.95 -44.49
CA GLN A 158 6.95 -11.48 -45.73
C GLN A 158 5.48 -11.10 -45.53
N PHE A 159 5.18 -9.80 -45.62
CA PHE A 159 3.83 -9.27 -45.48
C PHE A 159 3.08 -9.46 -46.81
N THR A 160 2.30 -10.54 -46.92
CA THR A 160 1.58 -10.90 -48.16
C THR A 160 0.44 -9.96 -48.51
N ALA A 161 0.01 -9.12 -47.57
CA ALA A 161 -0.97 -8.05 -47.79
C ALA A 161 -0.47 -6.92 -48.71
N PHE A 162 0.85 -6.80 -48.91
CA PHE A 162 1.47 -5.81 -49.80
C PHE A 162 2.01 -6.45 -51.08
N ASN A 163 2.32 -5.63 -52.10
CA ASN A 163 2.87 -6.12 -53.35
C ASN A 163 4.24 -6.77 -53.12
N GLN A 164 4.34 -8.08 -53.40
CA GLN A 164 5.53 -8.90 -53.13
C GLN A 164 6.77 -8.47 -53.94
N SER A 165 6.57 -7.79 -55.07
CA SER A 165 7.68 -7.31 -55.92
C SER A 165 8.34 -6.05 -55.35
N THR A 166 7.57 -5.22 -54.64
CA THR A 166 8.04 -3.93 -54.11
C THR A 166 8.28 -3.94 -52.60
N THR A 167 7.73 -4.92 -51.89
CA THR A 167 7.82 -4.99 -50.43
C THR A 167 9.08 -5.76 -50.02
N PRO A 168 10.03 -5.13 -49.31
CA PRO A 168 11.24 -5.81 -48.87
C PRO A 168 10.91 -6.89 -47.83
N LYS A 169 11.68 -7.98 -47.84
CA LYS A 169 11.66 -8.97 -46.77
C LYS A 169 12.23 -8.35 -45.49
N VAL A 170 11.60 -8.66 -44.36
CA VAL A 170 11.89 -8.02 -43.08
C VAL A 170 12.48 -9.04 -42.14
N GLU A 171 13.67 -8.79 -41.60
CA GLU A 171 14.25 -9.71 -40.63
C GLU A 171 13.64 -9.45 -39.24
N GLY A 172 13.26 -10.55 -38.58
CA GLY A 172 12.83 -10.59 -37.19
C GLY A 172 13.53 -11.71 -36.43
N ASN A 173 13.35 -11.72 -35.11
CA ASN A 173 13.88 -12.77 -34.25
C ASN A 173 12.75 -13.43 -33.46
N VAL A 174 12.85 -14.74 -33.28
CA VAL A 174 11.92 -15.49 -32.41
C VAL A 174 12.12 -15.04 -30.96
N THR A 175 11.08 -14.49 -30.34
CA THR A 175 11.11 -14.05 -28.94
C THR A 175 10.39 -15.01 -28.00
N MET A 176 9.37 -15.71 -28.50
CA MET A 176 8.60 -16.65 -27.70
C MET A 176 8.20 -17.86 -28.53
N ILE A 177 8.21 -19.03 -27.89
CA ILE A 177 7.67 -20.29 -28.41
C ILE A 177 6.69 -20.77 -27.35
N SER A 178 5.46 -21.13 -27.74
CA SER A 178 4.49 -21.69 -26.80
C SER A 178 5.03 -22.97 -26.18
N ALA A 179 4.90 -23.12 -24.87
CA ALA A 179 5.31 -24.34 -24.18
C ALA A 179 4.47 -25.55 -24.61
N ASP A 180 3.18 -25.30 -24.86
CA ASP A 180 2.22 -26.31 -25.28
C ASP A 180 1.75 -26.13 -26.72
N ARG A 181 1.25 -27.24 -27.27
CA ARG A 181 0.63 -27.34 -28.58
C ARG A 181 -0.82 -26.88 -28.52
N LEU A 182 -1.18 -25.97 -29.40
CA LEU A 182 -2.54 -25.44 -29.56
C LEU A 182 -3.25 -26.15 -30.72
N LEU A 183 -4.58 -26.14 -30.71
CA LEU A 183 -5.41 -26.65 -31.79
C LEU A 183 -6.01 -25.48 -32.56
N ASN A 184 -6.03 -25.58 -33.89
CA ASN A 184 -6.73 -24.60 -34.71
C ASN A 184 -8.24 -24.80 -34.57
N GLU A 185 -8.95 -23.78 -34.10
CA GLU A 185 -10.40 -23.84 -33.86
C GLU A 185 -11.22 -24.16 -35.12
N GLN A 186 -10.69 -23.85 -36.31
CA GLN A 186 -11.38 -24.09 -37.58
C GLN A 186 -11.01 -25.42 -38.24
N THR A 187 -9.74 -25.85 -38.15
CA THR A 187 -9.25 -27.04 -38.86
C THR A 187 -8.98 -28.24 -37.95
N GLY A 188 -8.92 -28.04 -36.63
CA GLY A 188 -8.53 -29.06 -35.65
C GLY A 188 -7.04 -29.43 -35.70
N GLU A 189 -6.25 -28.80 -36.56
CA GLU A 189 -4.84 -29.13 -36.72
C GLU A 189 -4.01 -28.62 -35.54
N PRO A 190 -3.11 -29.45 -34.98
CA PRO A 190 -2.23 -29.02 -33.92
C PRO A 190 -1.06 -28.18 -34.43
N TYR A 191 -0.74 -27.11 -33.71
CA TYR A 191 0.40 -26.21 -34.01
C TYR A 191 1.03 -25.66 -32.73
N TYR A 192 2.27 -25.20 -32.82
CA TYR A 192 2.92 -24.37 -31.79
C TYR A 192 2.83 -22.90 -32.19
N LEU A 193 2.52 -22.03 -31.23
CA LEU A 193 2.49 -20.59 -31.45
C LEU A 193 3.90 -20.03 -31.26
N LEU A 194 4.37 -19.33 -32.29
CA LEU A 194 5.65 -18.65 -32.33
C LEU A 194 5.40 -17.15 -32.35
N GLN A 195 6.07 -16.41 -31.47
CA GLN A 195 6.07 -14.95 -31.52
C GLN A 195 7.40 -14.45 -32.07
N VAL A 196 7.33 -13.64 -33.11
CA VAL A 196 8.50 -13.06 -33.77
C VAL A 196 8.47 -11.55 -33.61
N GLN A 197 9.55 -10.98 -33.10
CA GLN A 197 9.72 -9.53 -33.01
C GLN A 197 10.48 -9.01 -34.23
N VAL A 198 9.92 -7.99 -34.87
CA VAL A 198 10.60 -7.28 -35.96
C VAL A 198 11.68 -6.36 -35.41
N ASN A 199 12.87 -6.40 -36.00
CA ASN A 199 13.99 -5.57 -35.57
C ASN A 199 13.78 -4.08 -35.92
N ASP A 200 14.11 -3.16 -35.00
CA ASP A 200 13.78 -1.72 -35.13
C ASP A 200 14.42 -1.05 -36.35
N LYS A 201 15.61 -1.51 -36.75
CA LYS A 201 16.30 -1.04 -37.98
C LYS A 201 15.50 -1.36 -39.25
N ASN A 202 14.79 -2.48 -39.27
CA ASN A 202 13.96 -2.90 -40.40
C ASN A 202 12.54 -2.31 -40.34
N ARG A 203 12.10 -1.88 -39.15
CA ARG A 203 10.86 -1.10 -38.99
C ARG A 203 10.89 0.19 -39.81
N GLN A 204 12.03 0.89 -39.87
CA GLN A 204 12.19 2.08 -40.70
C GLN A 204 11.98 1.84 -42.21
N ARG A 205 12.31 0.64 -42.70
CA ARG A 205 12.07 0.24 -44.10
C ARG A 205 10.58 -0.03 -44.36
N LEU A 206 9.85 -0.40 -43.30
CA LEU A 206 8.40 -0.58 -43.30
C LEU A 206 7.63 0.70 -42.95
N ASN A 207 8.27 1.74 -42.41
CA ASN A 207 7.58 2.97 -41.98
C ASN A 207 6.85 3.73 -43.11
N GLN A 208 7.10 3.39 -44.38
CA GLN A 208 6.34 3.91 -45.53
C GLN A 208 5.02 3.15 -45.77
N LEU A 209 4.82 2.02 -45.08
CA LEU A 209 3.66 1.14 -45.19
C LEU A 209 2.93 1.08 -43.85
N THR A 210 1.63 1.38 -43.85
CA THR A 210 0.80 1.33 -42.64
C THR A 210 0.41 -0.13 -42.35
N ILE A 211 1.20 -0.83 -41.53
CA ILE A 211 0.88 -2.17 -41.03
C ILE A 211 -0.20 -2.07 -39.96
N LYS A 212 -1.27 -2.86 -40.08
CA LYS A 212 -2.36 -2.92 -39.10
C LYS A 212 -2.42 -4.31 -38.46
N PRO A 213 -2.83 -4.42 -37.18
CA PRO A 213 -3.13 -5.71 -36.56
C PRO A 213 -4.11 -6.53 -37.41
N GLY A 214 -3.86 -7.84 -37.51
CA GLY A 214 -4.68 -8.78 -38.28
C GLY A 214 -4.29 -8.97 -39.76
N MET A 215 -3.25 -8.30 -40.24
CA MET A 215 -2.71 -8.55 -41.59
C MET A 215 -2.02 -9.93 -41.67
N PRO A 216 -2.20 -10.69 -42.77
CA PRO A 216 -1.49 -11.95 -42.98
C PRO A 216 0.00 -11.72 -43.23
N VAL A 217 0.82 -12.55 -42.59
CA VAL A 217 2.29 -12.55 -42.70
C VAL A 217 2.78 -13.98 -42.82
N GLU A 218 3.68 -14.21 -43.77
CA GLU A 218 4.39 -15.49 -43.89
C GLU A 218 5.75 -15.38 -43.21
N VAL A 219 6.10 -16.39 -42.42
CA VAL A 219 7.35 -16.45 -41.67
C VAL A 219 8.22 -17.56 -42.22
N PHE A 220 9.36 -17.19 -42.79
CA PHE A 220 10.35 -18.11 -43.32
C PHE A 220 11.46 -18.32 -42.30
N ILE A 221 11.52 -19.53 -41.76
CA ILE A 221 12.53 -19.95 -40.81
C ILE A 221 13.68 -20.59 -41.58
N ARG A 222 14.87 -20.01 -41.49
CA ARG A 222 16.08 -20.60 -42.09
C ARG A 222 16.57 -21.76 -41.21
N THR A 223 16.09 -22.97 -41.46
CA THR A 223 16.45 -24.17 -40.70
C THR A 223 17.79 -24.77 -41.16
N GLY A 224 18.87 -24.02 -40.92
CA GLY A 224 20.26 -24.45 -41.14
C GLY A 224 20.67 -24.66 -42.60
N GLU A 225 21.94 -24.39 -42.88
CA GLU A 225 22.53 -24.69 -44.20
C GLU A 225 22.73 -26.20 -44.31
N ARG A 226 21.86 -26.88 -45.06
CA ARG A 226 22.12 -28.27 -45.43
C ARG A 226 23.23 -28.28 -46.48
N SER A 227 24.44 -28.67 -46.08
CA SER A 227 25.50 -28.98 -47.05
C SER A 227 25.05 -30.13 -47.95
N LEU A 228 25.20 -29.99 -49.26
CA LEU A 228 24.87 -31.01 -50.27
C LEU A 228 25.54 -32.36 -49.97
N LEU A 229 26.73 -32.34 -49.36
CA LEU A 229 27.44 -33.53 -48.88
C LEU A 229 26.57 -34.36 -47.91
N ASN A 230 25.80 -33.70 -47.05
CA ASN A 230 25.00 -34.38 -46.04
C ASN A 230 23.80 -35.13 -46.65
N TYR A 231 23.32 -34.72 -47.83
CA TYR A 231 22.26 -35.46 -48.54
C TYR A 231 22.79 -36.74 -49.19
N LEU A 232 24.04 -36.71 -49.68
CA LEU A 232 24.67 -37.84 -50.34
C LEU A 232 25.04 -38.97 -49.36
N PHE A 233 25.50 -38.60 -48.15
CA PHE A 233 26.02 -39.57 -47.17
C PHE A 233 25.02 -39.97 -46.07
N LYS A 234 23.90 -39.26 -45.89
CA LYS A 234 22.87 -39.61 -44.89
C LYS A 234 22.35 -41.07 -45.00
N PRO A 235 21.98 -41.60 -46.19
CA PRO A 235 21.50 -42.98 -46.29
C PRO A 235 22.58 -44.04 -46.00
N LEU A 236 23.88 -43.69 -46.03
CA LEU A 236 24.97 -44.58 -45.64
C LEU A 236 25.10 -44.68 -44.11
N PHE A 237 24.96 -43.56 -43.40
CA PHE A 237 25.06 -43.54 -41.93
C PHE A 237 23.80 -44.05 -41.23
N ASP A 238 22.61 -43.76 -41.77
CA ASP A 238 21.34 -44.24 -41.19
C ASP A 238 21.22 -45.78 -41.25
N ARG A 239 21.82 -46.42 -42.28
CA ARG A 239 21.86 -47.89 -42.39
C ARG A 239 22.85 -48.56 -41.44
N LEU A 240 23.90 -47.85 -41.00
CA LEU A 240 24.86 -48.39 -40.04
C LEU A 240 24.29 -48.42 -38.61
N HIS A 241 23.35 -47.53 -38.27
CA HIS A 241 22.68 -47.52 -36.96
C HIS A 241 21.53 -48.53 -36.81
N MET A 242 20.98 -49.06 -37.91
CA MET A 242 19.98 -50.14 -37.83
C MET A 242 20.57 -51.55 -37.80
N SER A 243 21.88 -51.71 -38.01
CA SER A 243 22.56 -53.02 -38.00
C SER A 243 23.10 -53.45 -36.64
N LEU A 244 22.99 -52.62 -35.60
CA LEU A 244 23.57 -52.87 -34.27
C LEU A 244 22.54 -52.93 -33.14
N ASN A 245 21.25 -52.91 -33.46
CA ASN A 245 20.16 -53.18 -32.53
C ASN A 245 19.31 -54.35 -33.05
N GLU A 246 19.93 -55.51 -33.21
CA GLU A 246 19.27 -56.82 -33.07
C GLU A 246 20.10 -57.63 -32.08
N ASP A 247 19.69 -57.54 -30.81
CA ASP A 247 19.55 -58.63 -29.84
C ASP A 247 18.54 -58.18 -28.76
#